data_AF-A0A7Y2B0Z2-F1
#
_entry.id   AF-A0A7Y2B0Z2-F1
#
_cell.length_a   1.000
_cell.length_b   1.000
_cell.length_c   1.000
_cell.angle_alpha   90.00
_cell.angle_beta   90.00
_cell.angle_gamma   90.00
#
_symmetry.space_group_name_H-M   'P 1'
#
loop_
_entity.id
_entity.type
_entity.pdbx_description
1 polymer ?
#
loop_
_entity_poly.entity_id
_entity_poly.type
_entity_poly.pdbx_seq_one_letter_code
_entity_poly.pdbx_strand_id
1 'polypeptide(L)'
;MTDRHTAKVRNRLLFQRGGFAFACLLASIVLFSGATMAASVREIRSEEELIRGPAATGRVGDLLLENGWLRVIVSSIDHPAGRALSGGQLLDVAMHGGDDEWGQSLVALTDEFPRQVRYQTMEIAGTGTRASVRFLGKDSRNDNIEITTTYSLSDGSDHLEITTEYRNGMRGMLDSVIVGDRIALGTAWAFVPGYGRLSAGRPTAEEFVATPSRILLIGNGVTYGWESPFAGSITPQNENAIRVTFTPFRIGAKETETFVRRLFVGGPDPGALLTTMSPDHSIPVPGRIYHEDFDDLLHDTWVEVRRDGTPYSLIRPGPDGRFLARLPAGVYDARAVTSNGTVGPYRHFNPAFEQSGELRLQMDDEAKVTIEVRDERGDLIPAKVSHVHAGADELFVPHRAQRYLGTGTGFVRLPAGTNRLYFSHGPLYDRVVREINPGRSEQLEIAVTLERQVDARGLHAVDANVRSVRSLNSAVPLQNLREAALVEGLDMLVLLDRGQNPSANLPHETPFIVEGQEVLVPRMGSFGLFPIAPGDQVISVGPNGMEGRAPTEFLSRFRRVDSNPLVQVQLPRDPANG
;
A
#
# COMPACT_ATOMS: atom_id res chain seq x y z
N MET A 1 -83.45 27.50 4.26
CA MET A 1 -82.84 28.82 3.96
C MET A 1 -81.82 29.09 5.04
N THR A 2 -80.54 29.18 4.65
CA THR A 2 -79.44 30.00 5.22
C THR A 2 -79.33 30.18 6.74
N ASP A 3 -78.17 30.12 7.42
CA ASP A 3 -76.77 29.88 7.10
C ASP A 3 -75.98 30.03 8.44
N ARG A 4 -74.73 29.54 8.47
CA ARG A 4 -73.59 29.91 9.37
C ARG A 4 -73.37 29.28 10.74
N HIS A 5 -72.48 28.29 10.72
CA HIS A 5 -71.17 28.23 11.41
C HIS A 5 -70.90 29.07 12.68
N THR A 6 -70.68 28.36 13.79
CA THR A 6 -69.66 28.66 14.80
C THR A 6 -69.17 27.33 15.41
N ALA A 7 -67.91 26.96 15.19
CA ALA A 7 -67.31 25.74 15.72
C ALA A 7 -66.75 25.99 17.13
N LYS A 8 -67.23 25.18 18.08
CA LYS A 8 -66.82 25.16 19.49
C LYS A 8 -65.61 24.26 19.72
N VAL A 9 -64.69 24.82 20.51
CA VAL A 9 -63.77 24.20 21.48
C VAL A 9 -64.08 22.73 21.81
N ARG A 10 -63.08 21.85 21.65
CA ARG A 10 -62.99 20.56 22.35
C ARG A 10 -61.59 20.34 22.91
N ASN A 11 -61.53 20.30 24.23
CA ASN A 11 -60.43 19.79 25.04
C ASN A 11 -60.77 18.37 25.52
N ARG A 12 -59.73 17.54 25.70
CA ARG A 12 -59.64 16.20 26.34
C ARG A 12 -59.64 14.94 25.46
N LEU A 13 -58.46 14.33 25.38
CA LEU A 13 -58.12 12.89 25.46
C LEU A 13 -56.57 12.82 25.36
N LEU A 14 -55.77 12.82 26.43
CA LEU A 14 -55.48 11.78 27.45
C LEU A 14 -55.06 10.41 26.87
N PHE A 15 -53.74 10.20 26.90
CA PHE A 15 -52.96 8.96 27.07
C PHE A 15 -53.21 7.75 26.15
N GLN A 16 -52.33 7.58 25.16
CA GLN A 16 -51.55 6.36 24.91
C GLN A 16 -50.52 6.64 23.80
N ARG A 17 -49.24 6.79 24.16
CA ARG A 17 -48.13 6.59 23.23
C ARG A 17 -47.19 5.57 23.86
N GLY A 18 -47.34 4.34 23.41
CA GLY A 18 -46.43 3.24 23.70
C GLY A 18 -45.08 3.49 23.05
N GLY A 19 -44.03 3.09 23.77
CA GLY A 19 -42.70 2.93 23.22
C GLY A 19 -42.70 1.84 22.15
N PHE A 20 -42.15 2.16 20.99
CA PHE A 20 -41.76 1.17 19.99
C PHE A 20 -40.59 1.76 19.17
N ALA A 21 -39.60 0.91 18.94
CA ALA A 21 -38.46 1.07 18.03
C ALA A 21 -37.24 1.88 18.49
N PHE A 22 -36.56 1.40 19.54
CA PHE A 22 -35.11 1.60 19.76
C PHE A 22 -34.34 0.28 19.52
N ALA A 23 -34.84 -0.57 18.60
CA ALA A 23 -34.43 -1.98 18.47
C ALA A 23 -33.86 -2.37 17.10
N CYS A 24 -33.34 -1.41 16.31
CA CYS A 24 -32.77 -1.71 14.98
C CYS A 24 -31.36 -1.16 14.73
N LEU A 25 -30.60 -0.83 15.79
CA LEU A 25 -29.18 -0.48 15.68
C LEU A 25 -28.24 -1.47 16.41
N LEU A 26 -28.68 -2.73 16.54
CA LEU A 26 -27.89 -3.84 17.11
C LEU A 26 -27.73 -5.02 16.14
N ALA A 27 -28.22 -4.88 14.90
CA ALA A 27 -28.19 -5.94 13.89
C ALA A 27 -27.09 -5.70 12.85
N SER A 28 -25.84 -5.81 13.28
CA SER A 28 -24.66 -6.23 12.48
C SER A 28 -23.48 -6.62 13.38
N ILE A 29 -23.76 -7.06 14.62
CA ILE A 29 -22.81 -7.97 15.28
C ILE A 29 -23.08 -9.30 14.61
N VAL A 30 -22.40 -9.57 13.49
CA VAL A 30 -22.17 -10.95 13.06
C VAL A 30 -21.45 -11.57 14.24
N LEU A 31 -22.20 -12.29 15.09
CA LEU A 31 -21.63 -13.23 16.03
C LEU A 31 -20.95 -14.29 15.15
N PHE A 32 -19.71 -14.01 14.77
CA PHE A 32 -18.79 -15.03 14.33
C PHE A 32 -18.68 -16.00 15.49
N SER A 33 -19.57 -16.99 15.50
CA SER A 33 -19.41 -18.29 16.16
C SER A 33 -18.29 -19.06 15.43
N GLY A 34 -17.21 -18.37 15.07
CA GLY A 34 -15.99 -18.99 14.61
C GLY A 34 -15.39 -19.65 15.83
N ALA A 35 -15.16 -20.95 15.75
CA ALA A 35 -14.25 -21.60 16.66
C ALA A 35 -13.00 -20.72 16.74
N THR A 36 -12.67 -20.23 17.93
CA THR A 36 -11.47 -19.41 18.17
C THR A 36 -10.30 -20.26 17.72
N MET A 37 -9.77 -19.96 16.52
CA MET A 37 -8.61 -20.66 16.01
C MET A 37 -7.42 -20.21 16.85
N ALA A 38 -6.90 -21.15 17.63
CA ALA A 38 -5.71 -20.95 18.44
C ALA A 38 -4.55 -20.45 17.58
N ALA A 39 -3.70 -19.61 18.15
CA ALA A 39 -2.51 -19.15 17.46
C ALA A 39 -1.59 -20.34 17.16
N SER A 40 -1.04 -20.36 15.95
CA SER A 40 -0.11 -21.40 15.49
C SER A 40 1.00 -20.82 14.61
N VAL A 41 2.14 -21.52 14.59
CA VAL A 41 3.22 -21.29 13.62
C VAL A 41 3.58 -22.62 12.99
N ARG A 42 3.73 -22.66 11.66
CA ARG A 42 4.08 -23.87 10.92
C ARG A 42 4.75 -23.53 9.60
N GLU A 43 5.52 -24.49 9.10
CA GLU A 43 6.05 -24.42 7.73
C GLU A 43 4.91 -24.62 6.71
N ILE A 44 4.94 -23.86 5.63
CA ILE A 44 4.02 -23.91 4.51
C ILE A 44 4.38 -25.11 3.64
N ARG A 45 3.46 -26.06 3.47
CA ARG A 45 3.73 -27.32 2.75
C ARG A 45 3.10 -27.39 1.37
N SER A 46 2.22 -26.45 1.05
CA SER A 46 1.48 -26.42 -0.21
C SER A 46 1.13 -24.98 -0.60
N GLU A 47 0.89 -24.75 -1.89
CA GLU A 47 0.48 -23.42 -2.39
C GLU A 47 -0.89 -22.99 -1.85
N GLU A 48 -1.75 -23.94 -1.45
CA GLU A 48 -3.07 -23.65 -0.85
C GLU A 48 -2.94 -22.95 0.52
N GLU A 49 -1.83 -23.16 1.21
CA GLU A 49 -1.54 -22.54 2.49
C GLU A 49 -0.96 -21.13 2.34
N LEU A 50 -0.61 -20.69 1.13
CA LEU A 50 -0.11 -19.33 0.91
C LEU A 50 -1.20 -18.28 1.14
N ILE A 51 -0.75 -17.07 1.49
CA ILE A 51 -1.61 -15.89 1.43
C ILE A 51 -1.67 -15.46 -0.04
N ARG A 52 -2.87 -15.11 -0.51
CA ARG A 52 -3.09 -14.60 -1.86
C ARG A 52 -3.12 -13.09 -1.82
N GLY A 53 -2.99 -12.44 -2.97
CA GLY A 53 -3.11 -11.00 -3.09
C GLY A 53 -2.15 -10.45 -4.12
N PRO A 54 -2.33 -9.20 -4.53
CA PRO A 54 -1.46 -8.58 -5.52
C PRO A 54 -0.01 -8.47 -5.06
N ALA A 55 0.24 -8.30 -3.75
CA ALA A 55 1.58 -8.13 -3.19
C ALA A 55 2.22 -9.43 -2.65
N ALA A 56 1.49 -10.55 -2.67
CA ALA A 56 1.94 -11.81 -2.06
C ALA A 56 3.24 -12.34 -2.71
N THR A 57 4.21 -12.67 -1.86
CA THR A 57 5.55 -13.15 -2.26
C THR A 57 6.01 -14.42 -1.55
N GLY A 58 5.25 -14.90 -0.54
CA GLY A 58 5.52 -16.13 0.19
C GLY A 58 5.53 -17.37 -0.70
N ARG A 59 6.25 -18.39 -0.24
CA ARG A 59 6.48 -19.63 -0.99
C ARG A 59 6.37 -20.87 -0.09
N VAL A 60 6.20 -22.03 -0.71
CA VAL A 60 6.30 -23.32 0.01
C VAL A 60 7.66 -23.41 0.70
N GLY A 61 7.65 -23.82 1.96
CA GLY A 61 8.80 -23.87 2.86
C GLY A 61 9.01 -22.62 3.71
N ASP A 62 8.30 -21.51 3.46
CA ASP A 62 8.24 -20.37 4.39
C ASP A 62 7.38 -20.70 5.62
N LEU A 63 7.26 -19.77 6.56
CA LEU A 63 6.52 -19.96 7.80
C LEU A 63 5.22 -19.18 7.78
N LEU A 64 4.12 -19.86 8.08
CA LEU A 64 2.82 -19.25 8.34
C LEU A 64 2.57 -19.15 9.84
N LEU A 65 2.39 -17.93 10.33
CA LEU A 65 1.81 -17.63 11.63
C LEU A 65 0.34 -17.26 11.42
N GLU A 66 -0.57 -17.91 12.14
CA GLU A 66 -2.00 -17.63 12.01
C GLU A 66 -2.77 -17.78 13.32
N ASN A 67 -3.84 -16.99 13.46
CA ASN A 67 -4.87 -17.13 14.49
C ASN A 67 -6.25 -16.84 13.86
N GLY A 68 -7.31 -16.77 14.65
CA GLY A 68 -8.66 -16.49 14.15
C GLY A 68 -8.86 -15.14 13.41
N TRP A 69 -7.88 -14.24 13.46
CA TRP A 69 -7.94 -12.89 12.86
C TRP A 69 -6.97 -12.71 11.70
N LEU A 70 -5.73 -13.16 11.86
CA LEU A 70 -4.58 -12.80 11.02
C LEU A 70 -3.90 -14.03 10.44
N ARG A 71 -3.33 -13.85 9.25
CA ARG A 71 -2.36 -14.76 8.62
C ARG A 71 -1.14 -13.94 8.24
N VAL A 72 0.04 -14.45 8.58
CA VAL A 72 1.32 -13.76 8.42
C VAL A 72 2.34 -14.74 7.88
N ILE A 73 3.01 -14.40 6.78
CA ILE A 73 4.13 -15.18 6.25
C ILE A 73 5.46 -14.52 6.59
N VAL A 74 6.36 -15.31 7.19
CA VAL A 74 7.75 -14.94 7.43
C VAL A 74 8.65 -15.87 6.64
N SER A 75 9.64 -15.33 5.93
CA SER A 75 10.54 -16.14 5.11
C SER A 75 11.36 -17.11 5.96
N SER A 76 11.52 -18.34 5.47
CA SER A 76 12.49 -19.29 6.04
C SER A 76 13.93 -18.83 5.78
N ILE A 77 14.88 -19.22 6.63
CA ILE A 77 16.28 -18.70 6.62
C ILE A 77 16.96 -18.81 5.25
N ASP A 78 16.68 -19.89 4.54
CA ASP A 78 17.18 -20.25 3.21
C ASP A 78 16.36 -19.64 2.06
N HIS A 79 15.30 -18.89 2.38
CA HIS A 79 14.43 -18.19 1.43
C HIS A 79 14.56 -16.65 1.57
N PRO A 80 15.73 -16.05 1.31
CA PRO A 80 15.82 -14.60 1.25
C PRO A 80 14.90 -14.06 0.13
N ALA A 81 14.14 -13.02 0.44
CA ALA A 81 13.28 -12.31 -0.52
C ALA A 81 13.76 -10.88 -0.75
N GLY A 82 13.54 -10.36 -1.96
CA GLY A 82 13.83 -8.97 -2.30
C GLY A 82 15.31 -8.62 -2.10
N ARG A 83 15.60 -7.68 -1.19
CA ARG A 83 16.98 -7.22 -0.92
C ARG A 83 17.58 -7.79 0.38
N ALA A 84 16.91 -8.75 1.01
CA ALA A 84 17.36 -9.38 2.24
C ALA A 84 18.63 -10.22 2.04
N LEU A 85 19.47 -10.30 3.08
CA LEU A 85 20.71 -11.11 3.06
C LEU A 85 20.52 -12.58 3.46
N SER A 86 19.43 -12.87 4.16
CA SER A 86 18.97 -14.17 4.62
C SER A 86 17.45 -14.14 4.63
N GLY A 87 16.77 -15.24 4.93
CA GLY A 87 15.37 -15.20 5.38
C GLY A 87 15.18 -14.59 6.77
N GLY A 88 13.99 -14.74 7.33
CA GLY A 88 13.56 -14.16 8.61
C GLY A 88 12.88 -12.80 8.50
N GLN A 89 12.35 -12.46 7.33
CA GLN A 89 11.66 -11.19 7.06
C GLN A 89 10.17 -11.43 6.94
N LEU A 90 9.41 -10.41 7.32
CA LEU A 90 7.97 -10.38 7.11
C LEU A 90 7.69 -10.17 5.61
N LEU A 91 7.02 -11.14 4.99
CA LEU A 91 6.72 -11.14 3.56
C LEU A 91 5.30 -10.68 3.28
N ASP A 92 4.31 -11.41 3.81
CA ASP A 92 2.90 -11.24 3.46
C ASP A 92 2.06 -11.13 4.72
N VAL A 93 1.03 -10.28 4.69
CA VAL A 93 0.15 -10.03 5.84
C VAL A 93 -1.27 -9.82 5.37
N ALA A 94 -2.20 -10.63 5.91
CA ALA A 94 -3.62 -10.49 5.62
C ALA A 94 -4.50 -10.78 6.83
N MET A 95 -5.71 -10.26 6.82
CA MET A 95 -6.79 -10.82 7.64
C MET A 95 -7.11 -12.24 7.16
N HIS A 96 -7.68 -13.06 8.03
CA HIS A 96 -8.11 -14.40 7.65
C HIS A 96 -9.13 -14.33 6.49
N GLY A 97 -8.80 -14.95 5.35
CA GLY A 97 -9.61 -14.92 4.13
C GLY A 97 -9.50 -13.63 3.30
N GLY A 98 -8.68 -12.66 3.72
CA GLY A 98 -8.36 -11.46 2.95
C GLY A 98 -7.16 -11.64 2.03
N ASP A 99 -6.95 -10.65 1.16
CA ASP A 99 -5.79 -10.55 0.27
C ASP A 99 -4.66 -9.74 0.91
N ASP A 100 -3.43 -10.07 0.51
CA ASP A 100 -2.20 -9.37 0.85
C ASP A 100 -1.90 -8.23 -0.11
N GLU A 101 -1.76 -7.04 0.48
CA GLU A 101 -1.31 -5.81 -0.15
C GLU A 101 -0.04 -5.26 0.53
N TRP A 102 0.46 -5.96 1.55
CA TRP A 102 1.68 -5.62 2.28
C TRP A 102 2.90 -6.01 1.44
N GLY A 103 3.89 -5.12 1.36
CA GLY A 103 5.18 -5.46 0.76
C GLY A 103 6.11 -6.13 1.76
N GLN A 104 7.41 -6.19 1.50
CA GLN A 104 8.34 -6.76 2.47
C GLN A 104 8.69 -5.79 3.61
N SER A 105 8.90 -6.29 4.83
CA SER A 105 9.59 -5.54 5.90
C SER A 105 10.87 -6.21 6.39
N LEU A 106 11.92 -5.40 6.55
CA LEU A 106 13.25 -5.81 6.99
C LEU A 106 13.77 -4.90 8.10
N VAL A 107 14.51 -5.47 9.04
CA VAL A 107 15.16 -4.72 10.12
C VAL A 107 16.26 -3.81 9.54
N ALA A 108 16.22 -2.52 9.88
CA ALA A 108 17.20 -1.52 9.52
C ALA A 108 18.24 -1.34 10.63
N LEU A 109 19.53 -1.29 10.28
CA LEU A 109 20.65 -1.14 11.25
C LEU A 109 21.40 0.20 11.16
N THR A 110 21.23 0.94 10.06
CA THR A 110 21.84 2.26 9.81
C THR A 110 21.07 3.03 8.74
N ASP A 111 21.47 4.28 8.53
CA ASP A 111 21.18 5.06 7.33
C ASP A 111 21.80 4.44 6.06
N GLU A 112 22.98 3.83 6.17
CA GLU A 112 23.68 3.15 5.08
C GLU A 112 23.02 1.80 4.69
N PHE A 113 22.34 1.76 3.55
CA PHE A 113 22.04 0.48 2.89
C PHE A 113 23.28 0.03 2.11
N PRO A 114 23.77 -1.22 2.26
CA PRO A 114 22.99 -2.42 2.55
C PRO A 114 23.27 -3.12 3.90
N ARG A 115 23.64 -2.39 4.96
CA ARG A 115 23.84 -3.00 6.27
C ARG A 115 22.51 -3.54 6.83
N GLN A 116 22.45 -4.84 7.06
CA GLN A 116 21.25 -5.58 7.45
C GLN A 116 21.57 -6.67 8.47
N VAL A 117 20.54 -7.27 9.06
CA VAL A 117 20.68 -8.49 9.85
C VAL A 117 20.86 -9.68 8.91
N ARG A 118 21.79 -10.58 9.23
CA ARG A 118 21.93 -11.89 8.61
C ARG A 118 21.52 -12.94 9.63
N TYR A 119 20.29 -13.43 9.51
CA TYR A 119 19.77 -14.52 10.35
C TYR A 119 20.42 -15.85 9.97
N GLN A 120 20.69 -16.67 10.97
CA GLN A 120 21.46 -17.90 10.86
C GLN A 120 20.70 -19.10 11.44
N THR A 121 19.93 -18.87 12.51
CA THR A 121 19.12 -19.90 13.14
C THR A 121 17.72 -19.39 13.45
N MET A 122 16.79 -20.33 13.52
CA MET A 122 15.37 -20.10 13.74
C MET A 122 14.86 -21.11 14.75
N GLU A 123 14.01 -20.64 15.65
CA GLU A 123 13.34 -21.45 16.66
C GLU A 123 11.84 -21.13 16.64
N ILE A 124 11.01 -22.15 16.39
CA ILE A 124 9.56 -22.04 16.53
C ILE A 124 9.21 -22.38 17.98
N ALA A 125 8.43 -21.52 18.63
CA ALA A 125 8.00 -21.69 20.00
C ALA A 125 6.51 -21.38 20.15
N GLY A 126 5.86 -22.05 21.11
CA GLY A 126 4.46 -21.81 21.45
C GLY A 126 3.47 -22.44 20.46
N THR A 127 2.47 -23.12 21.01
CA THR A 127 1.25 -23.54 20.29
C THR A 127 0.07 -23.30 21.22
N GLY A 128 -1.09 -22.92 20.68
CA GLY A 128 -2.27 -22.66 21.48
C GLY A 128 -2.51 -21.16 21.70
N THR A 129 -2.22 -20.67 22.90
CA THR A 129 -2.57 -19.29 23.30
C THR A 129 -1.64 -18.22 22.74
N ARG A 130 -0.39 -18.58 22.45
CA ARG A 130 0.60 -17.71 21.80
C ARG A 130 1.55 -18.58 20.97
N ALA A 131 1.74 -18.16 19.74
CA ALA A 131 2.63 -18.79 18.79
C ALA A 131 3.70 -17.79 18.37
N SER A 132 4.94 -18.21 18.29
CA SER A 132 6.05 -17.35 17.91
C SER A 132 7.12 -18.07 17.11
N VAL A 133 7.84 -17.28 16.32
CA VAL A 133 9.09 -17.70 15.71
C VAL A 133 10.17 -16.67 16.04
N ARG A 134 11.33 -17.18 16.45
CA ARG A 134 12.50 -16.41 16.84
C ARG A 134 13.62 -16.68 15.84
N PHE A 135 14.14 -15.62 15.24
CA PHE A 135 15.31 -15.65 14.36
C PHE A 135 16.51 -15.05 15.08
N LEU A 136 17.63 -15.75 15.09
CA LEU A 136 18.90 -15.29 15.65
C LEU A 136 19.87 -15.04 14.50
N GLY A 137 20.50 -13.88 14.52
CA GLY A 137 21.43 -13.44 13.50
C GLY A 137 22.46 -12.47 14.03
N LYS A 138 23.21 -11.90 13.09
CA LYS A 138 24.25 -10.91 13.37
C LYS A 138 24.12 -9.73 12.42
N ASP A 139 24.66 -8.59 12.84
CA ASP A 139 24.87 -7.47 11.94
C ASP A 139 25.84 -7.86 10.82
N SER A 140 25.41 -7.68 9.58
CA SER A 140 26.19 -8.00 8.38
C SER A 140 27.58 -7.36 8.28
N ARG A 141 27.85 -6.28 9.03
CA ARG A 141 29.13 -5.58 9.06
C ARG A 141 29.85 -5.67 10.41
N ASN A 142 29.21 -6.18 11.45
CA ASN A 142 29.83 -6.33 12.77
C ASN A 142 29.31 -7.57 13.49
N ASP A 143 30.03 -8.68 13.36
CA ASP A 143 29.67 -9.96 13.98
C ASP A 143 29.67 -9.97 15.52
N ASN A 144 30.10 -8.87 16.16
CA ASN A 144 29.96 -8.68 17.60
C ASN A 144 28.59 -8.15 18.00
N ILE A 145 27.73 -7.76 17.07
CA ILE A 145 26.35 -7.34 17.35
C ILE A 145 25.45 -8.53 17.02
N GLU A 146 24.93 -9.17 18.07
CA GLU A 146 23.94 -10.24 17.95
C GLU A 146 22.55 -9.62 17.89
N ILE A 147 21.72 -10.10 16.97
CA ILE A 147 20.39 -9.55 16.73
C ILE A 147 19.40 -10.70 16.75
N THR A 148 18.40 -10.60 17.61
CA THR A 148 17.28 -11.56 17.67
C THR A 148 16.02 -10.86 17.24
N THR A 149 15.24 -11.43 16.32
CA THR A 149 13.89 -10.94 16.00
C THR A 149 12.86 -12.03 16.27
N THR A 150 11.85 -11.71 17.07
CA THR A 150 10.75 -12.60 17.42
C THR A 150 9.45 -12.03 16.87
N TYR A 151 8.75 -12.83 16.08
CA TYR A 151 7.38 -12.58 15.65
C TYR A 151 6.45 -13.38 16.56
N SER A 152 5.49 -12.72 17.21
CA SER A 152 4.56 -13.33 18.16
C SER A 152 3.11 -12.99 17.84
N LEU A 153 2.28 -14.02 17.75
CA LEU A 153 0.85 -13.90 17.56
C LEU A 153 0.13 -14.60 18.71
N SER A 154 -0.73 -13.88 19.42
CA SER A 154 -1.55 -14.45 20.50
C SER A 154 -2.94 -14.83 19.98
N ASP A 155 -3.59 -15.78 20.64
CA ASP A 155 -4.99 -16.12 20.35
C ASP A 155 -5.89 -14.87 20.52
N GLY A 156 -6.83 -14.69 19.60
CA GLY A 156 -7.73 -13.54 19.56
C GLY A 156 -7.07 -12.18 19.31
N SER A 157 -5.75 -12.10 19.12
CA SER A 157 -5.04 -10.84 18.83
C SER A 157 -5.33 -10.35 17.41
N ASP A 158 -5.57 -9.05 17.26
CA ASP A 158 -5.74 -8.33 16.00
C ASP A 158 -4.43 -7.74 15.45
N HIS A 159 -3.31 -8.05 16.11
CA HIS A 159 -1.98 -7.62 15.71
C HIS A 159 -0.92 -8.69 15.95
N LEU A 160 0.15 -8.58 15.16
CA LEU A 160 1.42 -9.26 15.34
C LEU A 160 2.33 -8.40 16.21
N GLU A 161 2.83 -8.94 17.31
CA GLU A 161 3.90 -8.32 18.10
C GLU A 161 5.24 -8.74 17.51
N ILE A 162 6.11 -7.76 17.24
CA ILE A 162 7.44 -8.00 16.73
C ILE A 162 8.45 -7.39 17.70
N THR A 163 9.35 -8.21 18.22
CA THR A 163 10.40 -7.80 19.16
C THR A 163 11.77 -8.04 18.54
N THR A 164 12.63 -7.03 18.53
CA THR A 164 14.04 -7.15 18.09
C THR A 164 14.96 -6.78 19.25
N GLU A 165 15.84 -7.70 19.62
CA GLU A 165 16.85 -7.51 20.64
C GLU A 165 18.21 -7.28 19.98
N TYR A 166 18.92 -6.25 20.41
CA TYR A 166 20.27 -5.90 19.97
C TYR A 166 21.25 -6.10 21.11
N ARG A 167 22.13 -7.09 21.00
CA ARG A 167 23.12 -7.39 22.03
C ARG A 167 24.51 -6.97 21.60
N ASN A 168 25.14 -6.14 22.42
CA ASN A 168 26.51 -5.70 22.20
C ASN A 168 27.51 -6.73 22.73
N GLY A 169 28.06 -7.56 21.86
CA GLY A 169 29.09 -8.54 22.20
C GLY A 169 30.49 -7.95 22.46
N MET A 170 30.70 -6.65 22.31
CA MET A 170 32.02 -6.04 22.53
C MET A 170 32.29 -5.73 24.02
N ARG A 171 33.50 -5.25 24.30
CA ARG A 171 33.90 -4.76 25.63
C ARG A 171 33.66 -3.27 25.82
N GLY A 172 33.43 -2.52 24.75
CA GLY A 172 33.11 -1.10 24.77
C GLY A 172 31.64 -0.85 24.45
N MET A 173 31.19 0.38 24.74
CA MET A 173 29.86 0.85 24.38
C MET A 173 29.70 0.96 22.86
N LEU A 174 28.53 0.61 22.36
CA LEU A 174 28.09 0.96 21.01
C LEU A 174 27.38 2.30 21.08
N ASP A 175 28.04 3.34 20.58
CA ASP A 175 27.40 4.64 20.39
C ASP A 175 26.65 4.69 19.06
N SER A 176 25.46 5.27 19.10
CA SER A 176 24.65 5.60 17.92
C SER A 176 24.15 4.41 17.10
N VAL A 177 23.61 3.37 17.76
CA VAL A 177 22.93 2.28 17.04
C VAL A 177 21.58 2.76 16.55
N ILE A 178 21.47 3.03 15.24
CA ILE A 178 20.19 3.34 14.60
C ILE A 178 19.47 2.01 14.36
N VAL A 179 18.27 1.87 14.93
CA VAL A 179 17.43 0.69 14.72
C VAL A 179 16.11 1.11 14.10
N GLY A 180 15.45 0.17 13.46
CA GLY A 180 14.09 0.33 12.97
C GLY A 180 13.79 -0.65 11.86
N ASP A 181 12.93 -0.26 10.93
CA ASP A 181 12.45 -1.13 9.87
C ASP A 181 12.47 -0.37 8.52
N ARG A 182 12.78 -1.08 7.44
CA ARG A 182 12.40 -0.64 6.09
C ARG A 182 11.19 -1.45 5.68
N ILE A 183 10.20 -0.77 5.14
CA ILE A 183 8.91 -1.34 4.78
C ILE A 183 8.68 -0.98 3.32
N ALA A 184 8.67 -1.98 2.44
CA ALA A 184 8.05 -1.83 1.13
C ALA A 184 6.54 -1.88 1.31
N LEU A 185 5.84 -0.96 0.64
CA LEU A 185 4.41 -0.75 0.88
C LEU A 185 3.54 -1.73 0.09
N GLY A 186 4.13 -2.54 -0.79
CA GLY A 186 3.36 -3.48 -1.63
C GLY A 186 2.51 -2.69 -2.61
N THR A 187 1.19 -2.89 -2.60
CA THR A 187 0.24 -2.04 -3.34
C THR A 187 -0.35 -0.93 -2.48
N ALA A 188 -0.09 -0.94 -1.18
CA ALA A 188 -0.56 0.09 -0.27
C ALA A 188 0.24 1.38 -0.39
N TRP A 189 -0.29 2.45 0.19
CA TRP A 189 0.41 3.72 0.33
C TRP A 189 0.37 4.19 1.79
N ALA A 190 1.38 4.94 2.21
CA ALA A 190 1.56 5.30 3.61
C ALA A 190 0.88 6.63 3.96
N PHE A 191 0.21 6.66 5.11
CA PHE A 191 -0.40 7.82 5.74
C PHE A 191 0.09 7.92 7.20
N VAL A 192 0.48 9.12 7.62
CA VAL A 192 0.94 9.38 8.99
C VAL A 192 0.03 10.45 9.61
N PRO A 193 -0.70 10.14 10.69
CA PRO A 193 -1.44 11.16 11.46
C PRO A 193 -0.53 12.33 11.85
N GLY A 194 -1.02 13.55 11.65
CA GLY A 194 -0.28 14.82 11.78
C GLY A 194 0.41 15.29 10.50
N TYR A 195 0.59 14.42 9.50
CA TYR A 195 1.35 14.74 8.28
C TYR A 195 0.58 14.48 6.98
N GLY A 196 -0.20 13.41 6.92
CA GLY A 196 -0.94 13.01 5.73
C GLY A 196 -0.23 11.92 4.94
N ARG A 197 -0.46 11.87 3.63
CA ARG A 197 0.16 10.91 2.73
C ARG A 197 1.66 11.15 2.58
N LEU A 198 2.43 10.06 2.64
CA LEU A 198 3.86 10.07 2.31
C LEU A 198 4.06 9.94 0.80
N SER A 199 4.88 10.82 0.21
CA SER A 199 5.25 10.80 -1.20
C SER A 199 6.74 11.07 -1.35
N ALA A 200 7.39 10.42 -2.33
CA ALA A 200 8.79 10.66 -2.64
C ALA A 200 9.05 12.11 -3.07
N GLY A 201 10.21 12.66 -2.72
CA GLY A 201 10.64 13.99 -3.15
C GLY A 201 10.02 15.17 -2.38
N ARG A 202 9.07 14.93 -1.48
CA ARG A 202 8.72 15.92 -0.45
C ARG A 202 9.83 15.92 0.59
N PRO A 203 10.37 17.10 0.96
CA PRO A 203 11.40 17.17 2.00
C PRO A 203 10.87 16.44 3.23
N THR A 204 11.59 15.38 3.59
CA THR A 204 11.41 14.67 4.85
C THR A 204 11.52 15.71 5.94
N ALA A 205 10.52 15.82 6.81
CA ALA A 205 10.74 16.48 8.08
C ALA A 205 11.89 15.71 8.75
N GLU A 206 13.03 16.37 8.93
CA GLU A 206 14.21 15.76 9.54
C GLU A 206 13.92 15.23 10.95
N GLU A 207 12.80 15.60 11.58
CA GLU A 207 12.43 15.13 12.91
C GLU A 207 10.90 14.95 13.01
N PHE A 208 10.41 13.77 12.64
CA PHE A 208 9.17 13.31 13.25
C PHE A 208 9.50 12.80 14.65
N VAL A 209 9.05 13.52 15.67
CA VAL A 209 9.06 13.07 17.07
C VAL A 209 7.60 12.90 17.48
N ALA A 210 6.91 11.92 16.91
CA ALA A 210 5.61 11.52 17.40
C ALA A 210 5.79 10.25 18.25
N THR A 211 5.44 10.33 19.53
CA THR A 211 5.38 9.18 20.43
C THR A 211 3.92 8.95 20.81
N PRO A 212 3.35 7.75 20.56
CA PRO A 212 3.94 6.65 19.81
C PRO A 212 4.06 6.95 18.30
N SER A 213 5.01 6.31 17.63
CA SER A 213 5.16 6.38 16.18
C SER A 213 4.08 5.52 15.53
N ARG A 214 3.22 6.11 14.71
CA ARG A 214 2.10 5.41 14.05
C ARG A 214 2.07 5.69 12.56
N ILE A 215 1.87 4.64 11.79
CA ILE A 215 1.78 4.68 10.33
C ILE A 215 0.61 3.82 9.93
N LEU A 216 -0.22 4.32 9.01
CA LEU A 216 -1.23 3.55 8.32
C LEU A 216 -0.72 3.25 6.91
N LEU A 217 -0.80 2.00 6.47
CA LEU A 217 -0.62 1.64 5.07
C LEU A 217 -1.96 1.23 4.51
N ILE A 218 -2.43 1.96 3.50
CA ILE A 218 -3.81 1.88 3.02
C ILE A 218 -3.82 1.19 1.66
N GLY A 219 -4.42 0.00 1.58
CA GLY A 219 -4.64 -0.78 0.36
C GLY A 219 -6.06 -0.63 -0.20
N ASN A 220 -6.38 -1.42 -1.22
CA ASN A 220 -7.69 -1.44 -1.91
C ASN A 220 -8.81 -2.14 -1.12
N GLY A 221 -8.47 -3.02 -0.18
CA GLY A 221 -9.47 -3.70 0.69
C GLY A 221 -9.06 -3.84 2.15
N VAL A 222 -7.82 -3.46 2.46
CA VAL A 222 -7.17 -3.74 3.73
C VAL A 222 -6.39 -2.51 4.17
N THR A 223 -6.31 -2.29 5.49
CA THR A 223 -5.42 -1.30 6.07
C THR A 223 -4.47 -1.98 7.03
N TYR A 224 -3.21 -1.59 7.00
CA TYR A 224 -2.19 -2.02 7.97
C TYR A 224 -1.86 -0.88 8.91
N GLY A 225 -1.72 -1.19 10.19
CA GLY A 225 -1.32 -0.23 11.22
C GLY A 225 0.04 -0.65 11.75
N TRP A 226 1.05 0.19 11.58
CA TRP A 226 2.36 -0.03 12.20
C TRP A 226 2.52 0.92 13.38
N GLU A 227 2.74 0.37 14.58
CA GLU A 227 2.92 1.13 15.81
C GLU A 227 4.22 0.77 16.52
N SER A 228 4.90 1.77 17.04
CA SER A 228 6.00 1.61 17.99
C SER A 228 5.84 2.60 19.15
N PRO A 229 6.07 2.17 20.42
CA PRO A 229 6.03 3.06 21.57
C PRO A 229 7.22 4.03 21.62
N PHE A 230 8.20 3.86 20.73
CA PHE A 230 9.39 4.68 20.66
C PHE A 230 9.17 5.89 19.73
N ALA A 231 9.89 6.98 19.99
CA ALA A 231 9.96 8.12 19.09
C ALA A 231 10.91 7.80 17.94
N GLY A 232 10.48 7.97 16.70
CA GLY A 232 11.31 7.72 15.53
C GLY A 232 10.97 8.57 14.33
N SER A 233 11.92 8.70 13.42
CA SER A 233 11.76 9.35 12.13
C SER A 233 11.22 8.37 11.09
N ILE A 234 10.33 8.88 10.22
CA ILE A 234 9.80 8.15 9.08
C ILE A 234 10.30 8.86 7.81
N THR A 235 11.05 8.15 6.99
CA THR A 235 11.67 8.68 5.78
C THR A 235 11.17 7.89 4.56
N PRO A 236 10.40 8.50 3.64
CA PRO A 236 10.15 7.91 2.33
C PRO A 236 11.48 7.67 1.62
N GLN A 237 11.73 6.42 1.21
CA GLN A 237 12.92 6.05 0.44
C GLN A 237 12.67 6.19 -1.07
N ASN A 238 11.44 5.89 -1.47
CA ASN A 238 10.90 6.08 -2.82
C ASN A 238 9.36 6.03 -2.72
N GLU A 239 8.67 5.96 -3.85
CA GLU A 239 7.20 5.96 -3.90
C GLU A 239 6.57 4.70 -3.26
N ASN A 240 7.31 3.59 -3.16
CA ASN A 240 6.82 2.33 -2.60
C ASN A 240 7.60 1.82 -1.39
N ALA A 241 8.42 2.65 -0.75
CA ALA A 241 9.15 2.21 0.42
C ALA A 241 9.35 3.34 1.43
N ILE A 242 9.18 3.01 2.69
CA ILE A 242 9.47 3.88 3.83
C ILE A 242 10.55 3.25 4.69
N ARG A 243 11.27 4.10 5.40
CA ARG A 243 12.19 3.71 6.46
C ARG A 243 11.68 4.32 7.75
N VAL A 244 11.55 3.52 8.78
CA VAL A 244 11.30 3.98 10.14
C VAL A 244 12.57 3.77 10.94
N THR A 245 13.09 4.81 11.58
CA THR A 245 14.31 4.77 12.37
C THR A 245 14.10 5.44 13.71
N PHE A 246 14.66 4.88 14.76
CA PHE A 246 14.49 5.39 16.13
C PHE A 246 15.72 6.15 16.59
N THR A 247 15.53 6.98 17.63
CA THR A 247 16.63 7.68 18.29
C THR A 247 17.77 6.71 18.57
N PRO A 248 19.02 7.07 18.23
CA PRO A 248 20.12 6.13 18.34
C PRO A 248 20.25 5.58 19.76
N PHE A 249 20.29 4.26 19.88
CA PHE A 249 20.50 3.59 21.15
C PHE A 249 21.99 3.64 21.52
N ARG A 250 22.25 3.81 22.80
CA ARG A 250 23.55 3.50 23.39
C ARG A 250 23.42 2.14 24.04
N ILE A 251 24.20 1.17 23.56
CA ILE A 251 24.18 -0.19 24.11
C ILE A 251 25.49 -0.40 24.85
N GLY A 252 25.45 -0.51 26.17
CA GLY A 252 26.64 -0.77 26.98
C GLY A 252 27.30 -2.10 26.63
N ALA A 253 28.52 -2.30 27.09
CA ALA A 253 29.27 -3.52 26.82
C ALA A 253 28.53 -4.74 27.40
N LYS A 254 28.26 -5.76 26.58
CA LYS A 254 27.50 -6.96 26.95
C LYS A 254 26.03 -6.73 27.29
N GLU A 255 25.52 -5.51 27.13
CA GLU A 255 24.11 -5.19 27.34
C GLU A 255 23.26 -5.55 26.12
N THR A 256 21.94 -5.56 26.33
CA THR A 256 20.93 -5.83 25.30
C THR A 256 19.89 -4.73 25.34
N GLU A 257 19.62 -4.13 24.19
CA GLU A 257 18.50 -3.20 24.00
C GLU A 257 17.36 -3.89 23.25
N THR A 258 16.11 -3.58 23.62
CA THR A 258 14.92 -4.22 23.05
C THR A 258 14.04 -3.21 22.34
N PHE A 259 13.69 -3.54 21.11
CA PHE A 259 12.83 -2.75 20.24
C PHE A 259 11.55 -3.53 19.92
N VAL A 260 10.39 -2.97 20.27
CA VAL A 260 9.07 -3.60 20.10
C VAL A 260 8.22 -2.76 19.15
N ARG A 261 7.52 -3.44 18.24
CA ARG A 261 6.52 -2.86 17.34
C ARG A 261 5.33 -3.79 17.21
N ARG A 262 4.19 -3.23 16.84
CA ARG A 262 2.95 -3.94 16.57
C ARG A 262 2.51 -3.69 15.14
N LEU A 263 2.14 -4.76 14.46
CA LEU A 263 1.53 -4.69 13.14
C LEU A 263 0.08 -5.14 13.24
N PHE A 264 -0.82 -4.18 13.14
CA PHE A 264 -2.27 -4.37 13.09
C PHE A 264 -2.72 -4.57 11.65
N VAL A 265 -3.78 -5.35 11.47
CA VAL A 265 -4.45 -5.49 10.17
C VAL A 265 -5.94 -5.24 10.38
N GLY A 266 -6.49 -4.32 9.60
CA GLY A 266 -7.90 -3.98 9.63
C GLY A 266 -8.53 -4.09 8.26
N GLY A 267 -9.85 -3.90 8.23
CA GLY A 267 -10.60 -3.77 6.99
C GLY A 267 -10.25 -2.52 6.18
N PRO A 268 -11.10 -2.15 5.22
CA PRO A 268 -10.81 -1.09 4.27
C PRO A 268 -10.93 0.33 4.87
N ASP A 269 -11.30 0.47 6.14
CA ASP A 269 -11.45 1.76 6.83
C ASP A 269 -10.22 2.07 7.72
N PRO A 270 -9.34 3.00 7.32
CA PRO A 270 -8.15 3.35 8.09
C PRO A 270 -8.48 4.01 9.43
N GLY A 271 -9.60 4.73 9.51
CA GLY A 271 -10.02 5.43 10.72
C GLY A 271 -10.44 4.46 11.83
N ALA A 272 -11.09 3.35 11.44
CA ALA A 272 -11.37 2.25 12.35
C ALA A 272 -10.08 1.64 12.90
N LEU A 273 -9.09 1.35 12.04
CA LEU A 273 -7.82 0.76 12.47
C LEU A 273 -7.00 1.71 13.36
N LEU A 274 -6.96 3.00 13.02
CA LEU A 274 -6.29 4.01 13.85
C LEU A 274 -6.87 4.05 15.27
N THR A 275 -8.17 3.79 15.40
CA THR A 275 -8.83 3.70 16.70
C THR A 275 -8.44 2.43 17.44
N THR A 276 -8.33 1.29 16.77
CA THR A 276 -7.84 0.04 17.37
C THR A 276 -6.42 0.22 17.94
N MET A 277 -5.57 0.99 17.26
CA MET A 277 -4.22 1.34 17.74
C MET A 277 -4.25 2.34 18.92
N SER A 278 -5.37 3.00 19.18
CA SER A 278 -5.55 4.06 20.20
C SER A 278 -6.93 3.99 20.86
N PRO A 279 -7.25 2.90 21.58
CA PRO A 279 -8.62 2.66 22.04
C PRO A 279 -9.07 3.70 23.08
N ASP A 280 -8.12 4.24 23.85
CA ASP A 280 -8.40 5.16 24.94
C ASP A 280 -8.86 6.53 24.42
N HIS A 281 -10.00 7.00 24.94
CA HIS A 281 -10.55 8.35 24.76
C HIS A 281 -11.15 8.70 23.39
N SER A 282 -11.45 7.72 22.54
CA SER A 282 -12.17 7.99 21.28
C SER A 282 -13.68 8.18 21.50
N ILE A 283 -14.23 9.24 20.90
CA ILE A 283 -15.66 9.56 20.91
C ILE A 283 -16.22 9.13 19.54
N PRO A 284 -17.28 8.30 19.49
CA PRO A 284 -17.91 7.94 18.23
C PRO A 284 -18.62 9.15 17.61
N VAL A 285 -18.35 9.40 16.33
CA VAL A 285 -18.98 10.42 15.52
C VAL A 285 -19.61 9.74 14.31
N PRO A 286 -20.91 9.39 14.37
CA PRO A 286 -21.61 8.87 13.21
C PRO A 286 -21.68 9.97 12.15
N GLY A 287 -21.48 9.61 10.89
CA GLY A 287 -21.54 10.56 9.80
C GLY A 287 -22.12 9.95 8.53
N ARG A 288 -22.48 10.85 7.60
CA ARG A 288 -23.00 10.48 6.30
C ARG A 288 -22.58 11.47 5.24
N ILE A 289 -22.18 10.95 4.10
CA ILE A 289 -21.90 11.72 2.89
C ILE A 289 -23.19 11.84 2.10
N TYR A 290 -23.50 13.06 1.68
CA TYR A 290 -24.64 13.40 0.85
C TYR A 290 -24.14 13.80 -0.54
N HIS A 291 -24.71 13.16 -1.55
CA HIS A 291 -24.51 13.46 -2.97
C HIS A 291 -25.90 13.38 -3.63
N GLU A 292 -26.19 14.21 -4.64
CA GLU A 292 -27.54 14.22 -5.25
C GLU A 292 -27.82 12.92 -6.02
N ASP A 293 -26.78 12.30 -6.59
CA ASP A 293 -26.82 11.00 -7.28
C ASP A 293 -25.98 9.94 -6.53
N PHE A 294 -26.63 9.05 -5.77
CA PHE A 294 -25.98 8.23 -4.71
C PHE A 294 -25.23 6.97 -5.18
N ASP A 295 -25.56 6.38 -6.32
CA ASP A 295 -25.32 4.92 -6.50
C ASP A 295 -23.87 4.53 -6.89
N ASP A 296 -23.11 5.38 -7.60
CA ASP A 296 -21.78 4.98 -8.11
C ASP A 296 -20.58 5.65 -7.41
N LEU A 297 -20.77 6.82 -6.80
CA LEU A 297 -19.65 7.70 -6.39
C LEU A 297 -19.00 7.30 -5.06
N LEU A 298 -19.69 6.53 -4.23
CA LEU A 298 -19.28 6.27 -2.86
C LEU A 298 -18.11 5.27 -2.76
N HIS A 299 -17.90 4.43 -3.77
CA HIS A 299 -16.82 3.42 -3.76
C HIS A 299 -15.40 4.02 -3.71
N ASP A 300 -15.23 5.19 -4.34
CA ASP A 300 -13.96 5.92 -4.43
C ASP A 300 -13.91 7.16 -3.51
N THR A 301 -14.90 7.30 -2.62
CA THR A 301 -15.01 8.42 -1.69
C THR A 301 -14.33 8.10 -0.36
N TRP A 302 -13.69 9.11 0.22
CA TRP A 302 -13.08 9.09 1.54
C TRP A 302 -13.58 10.28 2.36
N VAL A 303 -13.55 10.16 3.68
CA VAL A 303 -13.68 11.30 4.59
C VAL A 303 -12.29 11.66 5.10
N GLU A 304 -11.83 12.84 4.70
CA GLU A 304 -10.63 13.47 5.23
C GLU A 304 -10.96 14.13 6.57
N VAL A 305 -10.19 13.83 7.61
CA VAL A 305 -10.31 14.47 8.93
C VAL A 305 -9.00 15.17 9.27
N ARG A 306 -9.09 16.46 9.58
CA ARG A 306 -7.98 17.27 10.10
C ARG A 306 -8.20 17.65 11.55
N ARG A 307 -7.10 17.74 12.29
CA ARG A 307 -7.05 18.26 13.66
C ARG A 307 -6.08 19.44 13.67
N ASP A 308 -6.57 20.60 14.10
CA ASP A 308 -5.78 21.84 14.15
C ASP A 308 -5.09 22.15 12.80
N GLY A 309 -5.82 21.94 11.70
CA GLY A 309 -5.34 22.16 10.33
C GLY A 309 -4.39 21.08 9.77
N THR A 310 -3.96 20.12 10.58
CA THR A 310 -3.10 19.00 10.15
C THR A 310 -3.90 17.75 9.83
N PRO A 311 -3.50 16.93 8.83
CA PRO A 311 -4.11 15.63 8.59
C PRO A 311 -4.16 14.78 9.85
N TYR A 312 -5.27 14.13 10.17
CA TYR A 312 -5.37 13.29 11.36
C TYR A 312 -5.81 11.86 11.03
N SER A 313 -6.89 11.72 10.27
CA SER A 313 -7.46 10.41 9.91
C SER A 313 -8.07 10.44 8.52
N LEU A 314 -8.21 9.25 7.95
CA LEU A 314 -8.95 8.99 6.72
C LEU A 314 -9.96 7.90 7.02
N ILE A 315 -11.20 8.09 6.60
CA ILE A 315 -12.27 7.14 6.86
C ILE A 315 -12.86 6.70 5.54
N ARG A 316 -13.06 5.39 5.38
CA ARG A 316 -13.77 4.85 4.23
C ARG A 316 -15.26 4.69 4.55
N PRO A 317 -16.16 5.47 3.94
CA PRO A 317 -17.59 5.30 4.13
C PRO A 317 -18.05 3.95 3.55
N GLY A 318 -19.14 3.42 4.09
CA GLY A 318 -19.85 2.29 3.51
C GLY A 318 -20.53 2.66 2.19
N PRO A 319 -21.05 1.66 1.45
CA PRO A 319 -21.73 1.89 0.18
C PRO A 319 -22.98 2.78 0.26
N ASP A 320 -23.57 2.97 1.44
CA ASP A 320 -24.72 3.87 1.68
C ASP A 320 -24.29 5.30 2.08
N GLY A 321 -22.98 5.57 2.04
CA GLY A 321 -22.34 6.84 2.39
C GLY A 321 -22.20 7.05 3.88
N ARG A 322 -22.63 6.10 4.72
CA ARG A 322 -22.49 6.21 6.18
C ARG A 322 -21.09 5.81 6.63
N PHE A 323 -20.62 6.45 7.69
CA PHE A 323 -19.37 6.12 8.32
C PHE A 323 -19.45 6.32 9.83
N LEU A 324 -18.50 5.73 10.55
CA LEU A 324 -18.33 5.95 11.99
C LEU A 324 -16.89 6.36 12.26
N ALA A 325 -16.66 7.65 12.47
CA ALA A 325 -15.37 8.11 12.97
C ALA A 325 -15.30 7.82 14.47
N ARG A 326 -14.10 7.53 14.97
CA ARG A 326 -13.82 7.49 16.41
C ARG A 326 -12.62 8.38 16.67
N LEU A 327 -12.89 9.53 17.25
CA LEU A 327 -11.91 10.63 17.34
C LEU A 327 -11.71 11.02 18.81
N PRO A 328 -10.47 11.28 19.26
CA PRO A 328 -10.25 11.88 20.57
C PRO A 328 -11.00 13.20 20.73
N ALA A 329 -11.26 13.61 21.97
CA ALA A 329 -11.76 14.96 22.22
C ALA A 329 -10.85 16.02 21.60
N GLY A 330 -11.43 16.99 20.90
CA GLY A 330 -10.68 18.00 20.15
C GLY A 330 -11.56 18.73 19.14
N VAL A 331 -10.95 19.67 18.44
CA VAL A 331 -11.59 20.43 17.36
C VAL A 331 -11.07 19.89 16.03
N TYR A 332 -12.00 19.63 15.11
CA TYR A 332 -11.69 18.98 13.83
C TYR A 332 -12.39 19.67 12.67
N ASP A 333 -11.81 19.49 11.50
CA ASP A 333 -12.44 19.78 10.22
C ASP A 333 -12.54 18.47 9.44
N ALA A 334 -13.69 18.20 8.83
CA ALA A 334 -13.87 17.05 7.96
C ALA A 334 -14.48 17.43 6.62
N ARG A 335 -14.10 16.73 5.55
CA ARG A 335 -14.71 16.85 4.22
C ARG A 335 -14.73 15.51 3.52
N ALA A 336 -15.64 15.36 2.56
CA ALA A 336 -15.62 14.23 1.64
C ALA A 336 -14.64 14.52 0.48
N VAL A 337 -13.87 13.52 0.04
CA VAL A 337 -12.93 13.62 -1.07
C VAL A 337 -12.99 12.37 -1.95
N THR A 338 -12.89 12.49 -3.28
CA THR A 338 -12.80 11.35 -4.20
C THR A 338 -11.37 11.12 -4.69
N SER A 339 -11.07 9.92 -5.19
CA SER A 339 -9.77 9.62 -5.80
C SER A 339 -9.43 10.48 -7.03
N ASN A 340 -10.43 11.09 -7.67
CA ASN A 340 -10.26 11.96 -8.84
C ASN A 340 -10.08 13.44 -8.46
N GLY A 341 -10.04 13.75 -7.16
CA GLY A 341 -9.78 15.10 -6.65
C GLY A 341 -11.02 15.96 -6.46
N THR A 342 -12.22 15.40 -6.57
CA THR A 342 -13.45 16.10 -6.18
C THR A 342 -13.48 16.22 -4.66
N VAL A 343 -13.76 17.42 -4.18
CA VAL A 343 -13.74 17.71 -2.75
C VAL A 343 -15.02 18.42 -2.34
N GLY A 344 -15.59 18.00 -1.23
CA GLY A 344 -16.63 18.73 -0.53
C GLY A 344 -16.08 19.89 0.30
N PRO A 345 -16.95 20.79 0.78
CA PRO A 345 -16.56 21.82 1.73
C PRO A 345 -16.15 21.21 3.08
N TYR A 346 -15.23 21.86 3.79
CA TYR A 346 -14.95 21.51 5.18
C TYR A 346 -16.12 21.81 6.08
N ARG A 347 -16.40 20.86 6.97
CA ARG A 347 -17.28 21.03 8.12
C ARG A 347 -16.45 21.01 9.39
N HIS A 348 -16.53 22.10 10.14
CA HIS A 348 -15.95 22.23 11.47
C HIS A 348 -16.84 21.54 12.52
N PHE A 349 -16.25 20.79 13.44
CA PHE A 349 -16.98 20.09 14.49
C PHE A 349 -16.11 19.76 15.71
N ASN A 350 -16.77 19.46 16.84
CA ASN A 350 -16.10 18.96 18.05
C ASN A 350 -16.87 17.76 18.63
N PRO A 351 -16.27 16.54 18.64
CA PRO A 351 -16.93 15.32 19.11
C PRO A 351 -17.48 15.42 20.54
N ALA A 352 -16.85 16.22 21.42
CA ALA A 352 -17.27 16.33 22.81
C ALA A 352 -18.56 17.13 23.00
N PHE A 353 -18.88 18.04 22.08
CA PHE A 353 -20.06 18.92 22.17
C PHE A 353 -21.19 18.52 21.21
N GLU A 354 -20.89 17.81 20.11
CA GLU A 354 -21.88 17.39 19.11
C GLU A 354 -22.53 16.02 19.39
N GLN A 355 -22.70 15.64 20.67
CA GLN A 355 -23.02 14.27 21.12
C GLN A 355 -24.34 13.64 20.60
N SER A 356 -25.12 14.29 19.75
CA SER A 356 -26.39 13.75 19.22
C SER A 356 -26.62 13.96 17.72
N GLY A 357 -25.68 14.58 16.99
CA GLY A 357 -25.82 14.86 15.57
C GLY A 357 -25.02 13.90 14.69
N GLU A 358 -25.60 13.52 13.54
CA GLU A 358 -24.83 12.90 12.46
C GLU A 358 -23.95 13.96 11.76
N LEU A 359 -22.67 13.67 11.58
CA LEU A 359 -21.75 14.46 10.77
C LEU A 359 -22.11 14.31 9.29
N ARG A 360 -22.96 15.21 8.81
CA ARG A 360 -23.32 15.38 7.40
C ARG A 360 -22.23 16.11 6.64
N LEU A 361 -21.69 15.46 5.62
CA LEU A 361 -20.71 16.01 4.68
C LEU A 361 -21.35 16.06 3.29
N GLN A 362 -21.21 17.18 2.61
CA GLN A 362 -21.66 17.31 1.22
C GLN A 362 -20.49 16.96 0.30
N MET A 363 -20.75 16.21 -0.75
CA MET A 363 -19.83 16.06 -1.88
C MET A 363 -20.29 16.95 -3.04
N ASP A 364 -19.35 17.59 -3.73
CA ASP A 364 -19.63 18.30 -4.98
C ASP A 364 -19.88 17.30 -6.12
N ASP A 365 -20.75 17.66 -7.07
CA ASP A 365 -21.03 16.76 -8.19
C ASP A 365 -19.87 16.67 -9.19
N GLU A 366 -19.62 15.46 -9.69
CA GLU A 366 -18.65 15.19 -10.75
C GLU A 366 -19.31 15.23 -12.12
N ALA A 367 -18.61 15.78 -13.11
CA ALA A 367 -18.98 15.59 -14.50
C ALA A 367 -18.58 14.20 -14.98
N LYS A 368 -19.43 13.58 -15.81
CA LYS A 368 -19.12 12.32 -16.48
C LYS A 368 -18.67 12.63 -17.91
N VAL A 369 -17.42 12.31 -18.22
CA VAL A 369 -16.87 12.48 -19.56
C VAL A 369 -16.73 11.12 -20.22
N THR A 370 -17.62 10.82 -21.17
CA THR A 370 -17.53 9.64 -22.03
C THR A 370 -16.48 9.88 -23.10
N ILE A 371 -15.62 8.88 -23.32
CA ILE A 371 -14.44 9.00 -24.16
C ILE A 371 -14.46 7.91 -25.23
N GLU A 372 -14.17 8.30 -26.47
CA GLU A 372 -13.78 7.41 -27.56
C GLU A 372 -12.40 7.80 -28.09
N VAL A 373 -11.53 6.82 -28.28
CA VAL A 373 -10.19 6.98 -28.87
C VAL A 373 -10.08 6.10 -30.10
N ARG A 374 -9.75 6.72 -31.23
CA ARG A 374 -9.65 6.09 -32.54
C ARG A 374 -8.28 6.33 -33.17
N ASP A 375 -7.89 5.48 -34.12
CA ASP A 375 -6.75 5.74 -35.00
C ASP A 375 -7.14 6.61 -36.22
N GLU A 376 -6.18 6.89 -37.11
CA GLU A 376 -6.43 7.65 -38.34
C GLU A 376 -7.38 6.97 -39.35
N ARG A 377 -7.70 5.68 -39.16
CA ARG A 377 -8.66 4.92 -39.98
C ARG A 377 -10.08 4.96 -39.40
N GLY A 378 -10.21 5.49 -38.18
CA GLY A 378 -11.46 5.54 -37.44
C GLY A 378 -11.74 4.30 -36.59
N ASP A 379 -10.80 3.35 -36.52
CA ASP A 379 -10.95 2.15 -35.70
C ASP A 379 -10.70 2.50 -34.23
N LEU A 380 -11.47 1.91 -33.32
CA LEU A 380 -11.25 2.08 -31.88
C LEU A 380 -9.94 1.40 -31.47
N ILE A 381 -9.10 2.10 -30.72
CA ILE A 381 -7.80 1.59 -30.26
C ILE A 381 -7.65 1.70 -28.74
N PRO A 382 -6.98 0.74 -28.07
CA PRO A 382 -6.65 0.87 -26.66
C PRO A 382 -5.94 2.20 -26.38
N ALA A 383 -6.24 2.87 -25.26
CA ALA A 383 -5.61 4.15 -24.97
C ALA A 383 -5.55 4.46 -23.47
N LYS A 384 -4.51 5.18 -23.07
CA LYS A 384 -4.39 5.75 -21.72
C LYS A 384 -4.94 7.17 -21.71
N VAL A 385 -5.77 7.46 -20.70
CA VAL A 385 -6.22 8.81 -20.37
C VAL A 385 -5.61 9.21 -19.04
N SER A 386 -4.75 10.23 -19.05
CA SER A 386 -4.27 10.88 -17.82
C SER A 386 -5.03 12.18 -17.59
N HIS A 387 -5.44 12.43 -16.36
CA HIS A 387 -6.14 13.65 -15.97
C HIS A 387 -5.32 14.46 -14.96
N VAL A 388 -5.38 15.79 -15.10
CA VAL A 388 -4.87 16.77 -14.13
C VAL A 388 -5.94 17.83 -13.89
N HIS A 389 -6.33 18.02 -12.63
CA HIS A 389 -7.25 19.09 -12.21
C HIS A 389 -6.49 20.29 -11.64
N ALA A 390 -6.83 21.50 -12.09
CA ALA A 390 -6.25 22.74 -11.59
C ALA A 390 -6.85 23.10 -10.21
N GLY A 391 -6.31 22.53 -9.13
CA GLY A 391 -6.76 22.81 -7.75
C GLY A 391 -6.69 21.64 -6.78
N ALA A 392 -6.26 20.46 -7.23
CA ALA A 392 -6.21 19.28 -6.37
C ALA A 392 -5.17 19.40 -5.23
N ASP A 393 -5.56 19.01 -4.02
CA ASP A 393 -4.74 19.04 -2.79
C ASP A 393 -3.94 17.74 -2.64
N GLU A 394 -2.61 17.85 -2.64
CA GLU A 394 -1.70 16.71 -2.68
C GLU A 394 -1.49 15.92 -1.40
N LEU A 395 -2.11 16.34 -0.31
CA LEU A 395 -1.87 15.72 0.99
C LEU A 395 -2.61 14.37 1.18
N PHE A 396 -3.58 14.03 0.33
CA PHE A 396 -4.48 12.89 0.57
C PHE A 396 -4.71 11.99 -0.64
N VAL A 397 -4.78 12.53 -1.85
CA VAL A 397 -5.22 11.79 -3.05
C VAL A 397 -4.23 12.02 -4.20
N PRO A 398 -3.85 11.00 -5.00
CA PRO A 398 -2.91 11.21 -6.10
C PRO A 398 -3.54 12.09 -7.20
N HIS A 399 -2.90 13.21 -7.59
CA HIS A 399 -3.40 14.16 -8.63
C HIS A 399 -3.50 13.61 -10.04
N ARG A 400 -2.99 12.40 -10.27
CA ARG A 400 -2.98 11.79 -11.59
C ARG A 400 -3.84 10.55 -11.55
N ALA A 401 -5.13 10.75 -11.77
CA ALA A 401 -5.99 9.67 -12.17
C ALA A 401 -5.57 9.24 -13.59
N GLN A 402 -5.16 7.99 -13.72
CA GLN A 402 -4.98 7.33 -15.00
C GLN A 402 -6.14 6.37 -15.20
N ARG A 403 -6.70 6.34 -16.41
CA ARG A 403 -7.62 5.29 -16.83
C ARG A 403 -7.09 4.61 -18.08
N TYR A 404 -7.20 3.29 -18.09
CA TYR A 404 -6.80 2.42 -19.17
C TYR A 404 -8.05 2.01 -19.93
N LEU A 405 -8.22 2.55 -21.14
CA LEU A 405 -9.34 2.26 -22.02
C LEU A 405 -8.94 1.09 -22.93
N GLY A 406 -9.03 -0.15 -22.44
CA GLY A 406 -8.57 -1.33 -23.18
C GLY A 406 -9.25 -1.56 -24.54
N THR A 407 -10.41 -0.95 -24.76
CA THR A 407 -11.18 -1.03 -26.03
C THR A 407 -11.23 0.31 -26.77
N GLY A 408 -10.52 1.33 -26.30
CA GLY A 408 -10.64 2.70 -26.81
C GLY A 408 -11.90 3.45 -26.40
N THR A 409 -12.77 2.85 -25.59
CA THR A 409 -13.96 3.52 -25.06
C THR A 409 -14.01 3.42 -23.54
N GLY A 410 -14.62 4.41 -22.91
CA GLY A 410 -14.90 4.39 -21.47
C GLY A 410 -15.36 5.76 -20.98
N PHE A 411 -15.22 5.99 -19.68
CA PHE A 411 -15.51 7.30 -19.11
C PHE A 411 -14.55 7.64 -17.97
N VAL A 412 -14.41 8.93 -17.72
CA VAL A 412 -13.77 9.48 -16.52
C VAL A 412 -14.77 10.37 -15.80
N ARG A 413 -14.65 10.43 -14.47
CA ARG A 413 -15.39 11.41 -13.67
C ARG A 413 -14.45 12.51 -13.24
N LEU A 414 -14.85 13.76 -13.45
CA LEU A 414 -14.00 14.92 -13.25
C LEU A 414 -14.67 15.92 -12.32
N PRO A 415 -13.91 16.56 -11.41
CA PRO A 415 -14.42 17.71 -10.67
C PRO A 415 -14.79 18.84 -11.64
N ALA A 416 -15.77 19.66 -11.25
CA ALA A 416 -16.08 20.88 -11.97
C ALA A 416 -14.87 21.83 -12.01
N GLY A 417 -14.72 22.61 -13.09
CA GLY A 417 -13.59 23.52 -13.26
C GLY A 417 -12.58 23.06 -14.32
N THR A 418 -11.43 23.74 -14.40
CA THR A 418 -10.44 23.48 -15.45
C THR A 418 -9.73 22.14 -15.25
N ASN A 419 -9.89 21.27 -16.24
CA ASN A 419 -9.28 19.95 -16.30
C ASN A 419 -8.49 19.79 -17.59
N ARG A 420 -7.34 19.13 -17.49
CA ARG A 420 -6.52 18.77 -18.66
C ARG A 420 -6.44 17.26 -18.80
N LEU A 421 -6.89 16.76 -19.94
CA LEU A 421 -6.87 15.36 -20.32
C LEU A 421 -5.76 15.12 -21.34
N TYR A 422 -4.97 14.07 -21.12
CA TYR A 422 -3.90 13.63 -22.01
C TYR A 422 -4.24 12.23 -22.50
N PHE A 423 -4.26 12.06 -23.82
CA PHE A 423 -4.56 10.79 -24.49
C PHE A 423 -3.28 10.27 -25.15
N SER A 424 -2.94 9.00 -24.92
CA SER A 424 -1.80 8.33 -25.56
C SER A 424 -2.10 6.87 -25.86
N HIS A 425 -1.43 6.35 -26.91
CA HIS A 425 -1.32 4.92 -27.21
C HIS A 425 0.16 4.54 -27.39
N GLY A 426 1.01 5.04 -26.47
CA GLY A 426 2.44 4.78 -26.48
C GLY A 426 3.28 5.63 -27.44
N PRO A 427 4.57 5.27 -27.61
CA PRO A 427 5.56 6.08 -28.31
C PRO A 427 5.45 6.03 -29.84
N LEU A 428 4.65 5.13 -30.40
CA LEU A 428 4.44 5.04 -31.85
C LEU A 428 3.36 5.98 -32.38
N TYR A 429 2.55 6.53 -31.47
CA TYR A 429 1.45 7.45 -31.77
C TYR A 429 1.78 8.85 -31.25
N ASP A 430 1.06 9.84 -31.75
CA ASP A 430 1.09 11.17 -31.18
C ASP A 430 0.40 11.20 -29.80
N ARG A 431 0.43 12.38 -29.18
CA ARG A 431 -0.25 12.63 -27.91
C ARG A 431 -1.20 13.80 -28.09
N VAL A 432 -2.48 13.56 -27.84
CA VAL A 432 -3.50 14.60 -27.85
C VAL A 432 -3.74 15.11 -26.44
N VAL A 433 -3.87 16.45 -26.32
CA VAL A 433 -4.24 17.12 -25.07
C VAL A 433 -5.54 17.87 -25.28
N ARG A 434 -6.46 17.75 -24.32
CA ARG A 434 -7.71 18.52 -24.28
C ARG A 434 -7.81 19.24 -22.96
N GLU A 435 -8.05 20.53 -23.02
CA GLU A 435 -8.46 21.31 -21.86
C GLU A 435 -9.98 21.46 -21.91
N ILE A 436 -10.64 21.09 -20.82
CA ILE A 436 -12.09 21.14 -20.69
C ILE A 436 -12.43 21.79 -19.36
N ASN A 437 -13.60 22.42 -19.30
CA ASN A 437 -14.10 23.07 -18.09
C ASN A 437 -15.51 22.57 -17.77
N PRO A 438 -15.65 21.30 -17.38
CA PRO A 438 -16.96 20.73 -17.07
C PRO A 438 -17.66 21.49 -15.94
N GLY A 439 -18.96 21.67 -16.08
CA GLY A 439 -19.87 22.05 -15.00
C GLY A 439 -20.19 20.88 -14.06
N ARG A 440 -20.92 21.18 -12.99
CA ARG A 440 -21.42 20.16 -12.05
C ARG A 440 -22.44 19.25 -12.74
N SER A 441 -22.32 17.94 -12.50
CA SER A 441 -23.19 16.90 -13.08
C SER A 441 -23.27 16.91 -14.62
N GLU A 442 -22.35 17.59 -15.30
CA GLU A 442 -22.36 17.68 -16.76
C GLU A 442 -21.99 16.33 -17.37
N GLN A 443 -22.66 15.97 -18.47
CA GLN A 443 -22.27 14.83 -19.30
C GLN A 443 -21.62 15.36 -20.57
N LEU A 444 -20.36 14.99 -20.78
CA LEU A 444 -19.58 15.38 -21.95
C LEU A 444 -19.20 14.15 -22.75
N GLU A 445 -19.13 14.29 -24.07
CA GLU A 445 -18.59 13.28 -24.97
C GLU A 445 -17.34 13.84 -25.65
N ILE A 446 -16.24 13.07 -25.59
CA ILE A 446 -14.97 13.43 -26.20
C ILE A 446 -14.54 12.30 -27.12
N ALA A 447 -14.47 12.58 -28.42
CA ALA A 447 -13.81 11.73 -29.39
C ALA A 447 -12.40 12.28 -29.69
N VAL A 448 -11.41 11.40 -29.65
CA VAL A 448 -10.00 11.72 -29.98
C VAL A 448 -9.52 10.76 -31.05
N THR A 449 -8.85 11.29 -32.05
CA THR A 449 -8.04 10.50 -32.99
C THR A 449 -6.58 10.63 -32.59
N LEU A 450 -5.88 9.50 -32.46
CA LEU A 450 -4.43 9.44 -32.33
C LEU A 450 -3.84 8.99 -33.66
N GLU A 451 -2.84 9.70 -34.15
CA GLU A 451 -2.19 9.41 -35.42
C GLU A 451 -0.88 8.66 -35.18
N ARG A 452 -0.68 7.55 -35.90
CA ARG A 452 0.59 6.84 -35.86
C ARG A 452 1.72 7.69 -36.47
N GLN A 453 2.71 8.06 -35.66
CA GLN A 453 3.83 8.92 -36.07
C GLN A 453 5.04 8.13 -36.57
N VAL A 454 5.16 6.86 -36.17
CA VAL A 454 6.33 6.02 -36.48
C VAL A 454 5.89 4.74 -37.18
N ASP A 455 6.46 4.49 -38.36
CA ASP A 455 6.26 3.21 -39.05
C ASP A 455 7.19 2.13 -38.47
N ALA A 456 6.67 1.37 -37.51
CA ALA A 456 7.37 0.26 -36.86
C ALA A 456 7.09 -1.12 -37.52
N ARG A 457 6.79 -1.18 -38.84
CA ARG A 457 6.59 -2.47 -39.53
C ARG A 457 7.83 -3.37 -39.38
N GLY A 458 7.62 -4.58 -38.86
CA GLY A 458 8.70 -5.55 -38.61
C GLY A 458 9.53 -5.26 -37.35
N LEU A 459 9.14 -4.29 -36.53
CA LEU A 459 9.71 -4.01 -35.22
C LEU A 459 8.69 -4.33 -34.13
N HIS A 460 9.17 -4.60 -32.92
CA HIS A 460 8.34 -4.76 -31.72
C HIS A 460 8.54 -3.56 -30.78
N ALA A 461 7.44 -3.03 -30.25
CA ALA A 461 7.45 -2.05 -29.17
C ALA A 461 7.64 -2.79 -27.83
N VAL A 462 8.74 -2.50 -27.15
CA VAL A 462 9.14 -3.22 -25.93
C VAL A 462 9.50 -2.23 -24.82
N ASP A 463 8.96 -2.45 -23.62
CA ASP A 463 9.54 -1.87 -22.40
C ASP A 463 10.38 -2.94 -21.70
N ALA A 464 11.70 -2.76 -21.75
CA ALA A 464 12.68 -3.74 -21.29
C ALA A 464 13.17 -3.49 -19.86
N ASN A 465 12.46 -2.68 -19.06
CA ASN A 465 12.86 -2.36 -17.69
C ASN A 465 11.67 -2.08 -16.77
N VAL A 466 10.71 -3.01 -16.76
CA VAL A 466 9.50 -2.90 -15.93
C VAL A 466 9.70 -3.64 -14.63
N ARG A 467 9.13 -3.11 -13.54
CA ARG A 467 9.08 -3.78 -12.23
C ARG A 467 7.66 -3.85 -11.73
N SER A 468 7.26 -5.00 -11.23
CA SER A 468 5.99 -5.22 -10.54
C SER A 468 6.15 -4.98 -9.04
N VAL A 469 5.03 -5.07 -8.33
CA VAL A 469 4.96 -5.04 -6.85
C VAL A 469 5.88 -6.04 -6.15
N ARG A 470 6.35 -7.08 -6.86
CA ARG A 470 7.36 -8.01 -6.38
C ARG A 470 8.72 -7.37 -6.10
N SER A 471 8.98 -6.17 -6.64
CA SER A 471 10.18 -5.38 -6.34
C SER A 471 9.90 -4.30 -5.29
N LEU A 472 10.81 -4.10 -4.33
CA LEU A 472 10.68 -3.12 -3.22
C LEU A 472 10.48 -1.66 -3.66
N ASN A 473 10.65 -1.33 -4.93
CA ASN A 473 10.57 0.02 -5.48
C ASN A 473 9.48 0.17 -6.55
N SER A 474 8.54 -0.76 -6.65
CA SER A 474 7.36 -0.64 -7.50
C SER A 474 6.13 -1.04 -6.72
N ALA A 475 5.04 -0.29 -6.87
CA ALA A 475 3.75 -0.55 -6.22
C ALA A 475 2.72 -1.19 -7.17
N VAL A 476 3.14 -1.54 -8.39
CA VAL A 476 2.19 -1.83 -9.48
C VAL A 476 2.00 -3.34 -9.62
N PRO A 477 0.77 -3.86 -9.43
CA PRO A 477 0.47 -5.25 -9.70
C PRO A 477 0.76 -5.62 -11.15
N LEU A 478 1.09 -6.87 -11.39
CA LEU A 478 1.41 -7.35 -12.74
C LEU A 478 0.25 -7.13 -13.74
N GLN A 479 -0.99 -7.33 -13.29
CA GLN A 479 -2.17 -7.09 -14.12
C GLN A 479 -2.25 -5.63 -14.59
N ASN A 480 -1.97 -4.67 -13.70
CA ASN A 480 -1.98 -3.25 -14.03
C ASN A 480 -0.85 -2.89 -15.00
N LEU A 481 0.33 -3.50 -14.86
CA LEU A 481 1.43 -3.33 -15.83
C LEU A 481 1.02 -3.83 -17.21
N ARG A 482 0.35 -4.98 -17.27
CA ARG A 482 -0.13 -5.56 -18.52
C ARG A 482 -1.17 -4.67 -19.20
N GLU A 483 -2.13 -4.17 -18.44
CA GLU A 483 -3.12 -3.21 -18.93
C GLU A 483 -2.47 -1.92 -19.41
N ALA A 484 -1.55 -1.36 -18.63
CA ALA A 484 -0.79 -0.16 -18.99
C ALA A 484 -0.03 -0.36 -20.31
N ALA A 485 0.63 -1.50 -20.47
CA ALA A 485 1.38 -1.82 -21.68
C ALA A 485 0.47 -2.04 -22.90
N LEU A 486 -0.68 -2.69 -22.73
CA LEU A 486 -1.68 -2.82 -23.79
C LEU A 486 -2.17 -1.45 -24.27
N VAL A 487 -2.54 -0.56 -23.34
CA VAL A 487 -3.04 0.77 -23.71
C VAL A 487 -1.95 1.69 -24.23
N GLU A 488 -0.68 1.39 -23.96
CA GLU A 488 0.48 2.07 -24.53
C GLU A 488 1.02 1.36 -25.78
N GLY A 489 0.25 0.45 -26.38
CA GLY A 489 0.59 -0.16 -27.67
C GLY A 489 1.89 -0.97 -27.65
N LEU A 490 2.29 -1.51 -26.49
CA LEU A 490 3.47 -2.35 -26.38
C LEU A 490 3.15 -3.78 -26.82
N ASP A 491 4.08 -4.39 -27.54
CA ASP A 491 4.01 -5.79 -27.94
C ASP A 491 4.56 -6.70 -26.83
N MET A 492 5.51 -6.20 -26.05
CA MET A 492 6.25 -6.97 -25.05
C MET A 492 6.63 -6.13 -23.83
N LEU A 493 6.60 -6.77 -22.66
CA LEU A 493 7.17 -6.28 -21.41
C LEU A 493 8.29 -7.20 -20.96
N VAL A 494 9.39 -6.64 -20.48
CA VAL A 494 10.41 -7.39 -19.73
C VAL A 494 10.30 -7.02 -18.26
N LEU A 495 9.89 -7.97 -17.43
CA LEU A 495 9.87 -7.82 -15.98
C LEU A 495 11.26 -8.05 -15.42
N LEU A 496 11.82 -7.04 -14.78
CA LEU A 496 13.13 -7.08 -14.13
C LEU A 496 12.98 -6.82 -12.63
N ASP A 497 12.13 -7.61 -11.98
CA ASP A 497 11.95 -7.55 -10.53
C ASP A 497 13.25 -7.90 -9.78
N ARG A 498 13.47 -7.25 -8.63
CA ARG A 498 14.69 -7.45 -7.84
C ARG A 498 14.47 -8.51 -6.77
N GLY A 499 15.28 -9.57 -6.79
CA GLY A 499 15.36 -10.57 -5.71
C GLY A 499 14.18 -11.53 -5.64
N GLN A 500 13.47 -11.68 -6.76
CA GLN A 500 12.38 -12.65 -6.93
C GLN A 500 12.71 -13.49 -8.15
N ASN A 501 12.46 -14.80 -8.07
CA ASN A 501 12.63 -15.68 -9.21
C ASN A 501 11.45 -15.49 -10.18
N PRO A 502 11.69 -15.65 -11.49
CA PRO A 502 10.63 -15.78 -12.50
C PRO A 502 9.54 -16.79 -12.08
N SER A 503 8.28 -16.45 -12.32
CA SER A 503 7.11 -17.28 -12.12
C SER A 503 6.75 -18.05 -13.39
N ALA A 504 6.72 -19.39 -13.30
CA ALA A 504 6.40 -20.28 -14.43
C ALA A 504 5.02 -20.08 -15.10
N ASN A 505 4.10 -19.32 -14.51
CA ASN A 505 2.68 -19.31 -14.87
C ASN A 505 2.17 -18.01 -15.51
N LEU A 506 3.01 -17.25 -16.22
CA LEU A 506 2.52 -16.07 -16.93
C LEU A 506 1.79 -16.44 -18.22
N PRO A 507 0.59 -15.90 -18.48
CA PRO A 507 -0.14 -16.18 -19.71
C PRO A 507 0.60 -15.63 -20.94
N HIS A 508 0.65 -16.42 -22.00
CA HIS A 508 1.21 -16.03 -23.30
C HIS A 508 0.17 -15.25 -24.13
N GLU A 509 -0.14 -14.04 -23.67
CA GLU A 509 -1.08 -13.16 -24.33
C GLU A 509 -0.43 -11.79 -24.55
N THR A 510 -0.92 -10.97 -25.47
CA THR A 510 -0.39 -9.63 -25.71
C THR A 510 -0.75 -8.69 -24.55
N PRO A 511 0.18 -7.82 -24.10
CA PRO A 511 1.60 -7.81 -24.43
C PRO A 511 2.34 -9.04 -23.88
N PHE A 512 3.24 -9.62 -24.67
CA PHE A 512 4.03 -10.77 -24.26
C PHE A 512 4.93 -10.41 -23.08
N ILE A 513 4.90 -11.20 -22.02
CA ILE A 513 5.71 -10.92 -20.83
C ILE A 513 6.93 -11.83 -20.84
N VAL A 514 8.11 -11.22 -20.88
CA VAL A 514 9.40 -11.87 -20.67
C VAL A 514 9.81 -11.67 -19.22
N GLU A 515 10.00 -12.75 -18.49
CA GLU A 515 10.57 -12.65 -17.15
C GLU A 515 12.09 -12.59 -17.20
N GLY A 516 12.62 -11.71 -16.36
CA GLY A 516 14.02 -11.53 -16.13
C GLY A 516 14.28 -11.11 -14.70
N GLN A 517 15.48 -10.59 -14.46
CA GLN A 517 15.87 -10.11 -13.15
C GLN A 517 16.80 -8.93 -13.31
N GLU A 518 16.57 -7.88 -12.51
CA GLU A 518 17.56 -6.83 -12.36
C GLU A 518 18.56 -7.18 -11.27
N VAL A 519 19.84 -7.05 -11.60
CA VAL A 519 20.94 -7.32 -10.71
C VAL A 519 21.77 -6.06 -10.54
N LEU A 520 21.90 -5.59 -9.30
CA LEU A 520 22.74 -4.46 -8.95
C LEU A 520 24.16 -4.95 -8.60
N VAL A 521 25.16 -4.42 -9.29
CA VAL A 521 26.57 -4.66 -8.98
C VAL A 521 27.18 -3.39 -8.38
N PRO A 522 27.65 -3.47 -7.12
CA PRO A 522 28.33 -2.33 -6.49
C PRO A 522 29.43 -1.75 -7.39
N ARG A 523 29.40 -0.44 -7.60
CA ARG A 523 30.36 0.34 -8.42
C ARG A 523 30.37 0.07 -9.93
N MET A 524 29.49 -0.78 -10.44
CA MET A 524 29.31 -0.97 -11.89
C MET A 524 27.92 -0.62 -12.39
N GLY A 525 26.94 -0.61 -11.49
CA GLY A 525 25.55 -0.26 -11.77
C GLY A 525 24.63 -1.46 -11.90
N SER A 526 23.50 -1.25 -12.56
CA SER A 526 22.40 -2.22 -12.64
C SER A 526 22.40 -2.92 -14.00
N PHE A 527 22.05 -4.21 -14.01
CA PHE A 527 22.02 -5.06 -15.20
C PHE A 527 20.69 -5.82 -15.26
N GLY A 528 19.99 -5.76 -16.39
CA GLY A 528 18.85 -6.62 -16.67
C GLY A 528 19.30 -7.91 -17.32
N LEU A 529 18.74 -9.02 -16.88
CA LEU A 529 18.98 -10.37 -17.42
C LEU A 529 17.66 -10.96 -17.87
N PHE A 530 17.52 -11.30 -19.15
CA PHE A 530 16.28 -11.89 -19.67
C PHE A 530 16.49 -12.61 -21.02
N PRO A 531 15.71 -13.67 -21.32
CA PRO A 531 14.80 -14.35 -20.41
C PRO A 531 15.57 -15.15 -19.35
N ILE A 532 14.97 -15.31 -18.17
CA ILE A 532 15.44 -16.26 -17.15
C ILE A 532 14.40 -17.36 -17.01
N ALA A 533 14.83 -18.62 -17.07
CA ALA A 533 13.90 -19.74 -16.93
C ALA A 533 13.48 -19.93 -15.45
N PRO A 534 12.26 -20.41 -15.17
CA PRO A 534 11.91 -20.84 -13.82
C PRO A 534 12.91 -21.88 -13.29
N GLY A 535 13.47 -21.63 -12.11
CA GLY A 535 14.46 -22.51 -11.48
C GLY A 535 15.91 -22.14 -11.78
N ASP A 536 16.19 -21.28 -12.77
CA ASP A 536 17.50 -20.68 -12.91
C ASP A 536 17.79 -19.84 -11.67
N GLN A 537 18.74 -20.29 -10.86
CA GLN A 537 19.23 -19.51 -9.74
C GLN A 537 20.15 -18.39 -10.26
N VAL A 538 19.53 -17.35 -10.80
CA VAL A 538 20.22 -16.09 -10.96
C VAL A 538 20.37 -15.53 -9.55
N ILE A 539 21.63 -15.40 -9.13
CA ILE A 539 22.06 -15.09 -7.76
C ILE A 539 21.05 -14.14 -7.10
N SER A 540 20.54 -14.51 -5.92
CA SER A 540 19.84 -13.60 -5.03
C SER A 540 20.84 -12.52 -4.57
N VAL A 541 21.14 -11.55 -5.43
CA VAL A 541 22.08 -10.47 -5.13
C VAL A 541 21.35 -9.45 -4.27
N GLY A 542 21.14 -9.84 -3.01
CA GLY A 542 21.31 -8.89 -1.93
C GLY A 542 22.71 -8.26 -2.11
N PRO A 543 22.89 -6.98 -1.77
CA PRO A 543 24.12 -6.24 -2.06
C PRO A 543 25.43 -6.88 -1.56
N ASN A 544 25.34 -7.87 -0.66
CA ASN A 544 26.50 -8.52 -0.04
C ASN A 544 26.78 -9.95 -0.55
N GLY A 545 25.95 -10.52 -1.44
CA GLY A 545 26.29 -11.79 -2.09
C GLY A 545 27.58 -11.70 -2.94
N MET A 546 28.00 -10.47 -3.27
CA MET A 546 29.10 -10.16 -4.17
C MET A 546 30.04 -9.08 -3.63
N GLU A 547 29.88 -8.65 -2.37
CA GLU A 547 30.80 -7.69 -1.75
C GLU A 547 32.20 -8.30 -1.69
N GLY A 548 33.19 -7.59 -2.25
CA GLY A 548 34.57 -8.07 -2.38
C GLY A 548 34.88 -8.93 -3.61
N ARG A 549 33.92 -9.18 -4.51
CA ARG A 549 34.16 -9.93 -5.76
C ARG A 549 34.47 -9.03 -6.94
N ALA A 550 35.24 -9.55 -7.89
CA ALA A 550 35.62 -8.81 -9.08
C ALA A 550 34.44 -8.74 -10.08
N PRO A 551 34.27 -7.61 -10.80
CA PRO A 551 33.37 -7.46 -11.95
C PRO A 551 33.34 -8.63 -12.94
N THR A 552 34.50 -9.22 -13.22
CA THR A 552 34.64 -10.32 -14.18
C THR A 552 34.00 -11.61 -13.69
N GLU A 553 34.03 -11.86 -12.37
CA GLU A 553 33.37 -13.01 -11.77
C GLU A 553 31.85 -12.95 -11.99
N PHE A 554 31.28 -11.74 -11.90
CA PHE A 554 29.86 -11.50 -12.13
C PHE A 554 29.43 -11.86 -13.56
N LEU A 555 30.09 -11.26 -14.56
CA LEU A 555 29.80 -11.54 -15.97
C LEU A 555 30.05 -13.01 -16.32
N SER A 556 31.03 -13.66 -15.69
CA SER A 556 31.29 -15.09 -15.89
C SER A 556 30.15 -15.99 -15.40
N ARG A 557 29.41 -15.56 -14.36
CA ARG A 557 28.26 -16.30 -13.83
C ARG A 557 27.02 -16.11 -14.70
N PHE A 558 26.81 -14.92 -15.25
CA PHE A 558 25.72 -14.67 -16.19
C PHE A 558 25.76 -15.58 -17.40
N ARG A 559 26.97 -15.84 -17.90
CA ARG A 559 27.21 -16.77 -19.00
C ARG A 559 27.00 -18.24 -18.65
N ARG A 560 26.79 -18.58 -17.37
CA ARG A 560 26.52 -19.94 -16.88
C ARG A 560 25.06 -20.16 -16.53
N VAL A 561 24.21 -19.15 -16.67
CA VAL A 561 22.76 -19.32 -16.52
C VAL A 561 22.28 -20.15 -17.71
N ASP A 562 21.53 -21.22 -17.45
CA ASP A 562 21.16 -22.19 -18.47
C ASP A 562 20.25 -21.58 -19.55
N SER A 563 19.41 -20.60 -19.18
CA SER A 563 18.63 -19.83 -20.15
C SER A 563 19.46 -18.99 -21.14
N ASN A 564 20.76 -18.81 -20.90
CA ASN A 564 21.65 -17.95 -21.68
C ASN A 564 21.06 -16.54 -21.89
N PRO A 565 20.81 -15.78 -20.80
CA PRO A 565 20.08 -14.52 -20.86
C PRO A 565 20.82 -13.44 -21.65
N LEU A 566 20.07 -12.58 -22.33
CA LEU A 566 20.55 -11.28 -22.77
C LEU A 566 20.93 -10.46 -21.53
N VAL A 567 22.09 -9.80 -21.58
CA VAL A 567 22.54 -8.87 -20.54
C VAL A 567 22.36 -7.43 -21.05
N GLN A 568 21.48 -6.67 -20.40
CA GLN A 568 21.25 -5.26 -20.68
C GLN A 568 21.85 -4.41 -19.56
N VAL A 569 22.69 -3.43 -19.90
CA VAL A 569 23.17 -2.43 -18.92
C VAL A 569 22.05 -1.42 -18.67
N GLN A 570 21.60 -1.32 -17.41
CA GLN A 570 20.53 -0.41 -17.01
C GLN A 570 21.12 0.90 -16.48
N LEU A 571 20.55 2.01 -16.94
CA LEU A 571 20.83 3.36 -16.43
C LEU A 571 22.34 3.63 -16.25
N PRO A 572 23.17 3.51 -17.30
CA PRO A 572 24.64 3.53 -17.19
C PRO A 572 25.23 4.86 -16.69
N ARG A 573 24.40 5.90 -16.55
CA ARG A 573 24.79 7.24 -16.07
C ARG A 573 24.08 7.65 -14.78
N ASP A 574 23.32 6.75 -14.16
CA ASP A 574 22.68 7.07 -12.89
C ASP A 574 23.75 7.20 -11.81
N PRO A 575 23.89 8.36 -11.14
CA PRO A 575 24.88 8.55 -10.08
C PRO A 575 24.64 7.64 -8.86
N ALA A 576 23.47 7.00 -8.74
CA ALA A 576 23.25 5.97 -7.70
C ALA A 576 23.95 4.63 -8.00
N ASN A 577 24.45 4.44 -9.24
CA ASN A 577 25.05 3.19 -9.71
C ASN A 577 26.58 3.13 -9.56
N GLY A 578 27.24 4.20 -9.09
CA GLY A 578 28.70 4.30 -8.91
C GLY A 578 29.18 5.72 -9.10
#